data_AF-A0A818F5F4-F1
#
_entry.id   AF-A0A818F5F4-F1
#
_cell.length_a   1.000
_cell.length_b   1.000
_cell.length_c   1.000
_cell.angle_alpha   90.00
_cell.angle_beta   90.00
_cell.angle_gamma   90.00
#
_symmetry.space_group_name_H-M   'P 1'
#
loop_
_entity.id
_entity.type
_entity.pdbx_description
1 polymer ?
#
loop_
_entity_poly.entity_id
_entity_poly.type
_entity_poly.pdbx_seq_one_letter_code
_entity_poly.pdbx_strand_id
1 'polypeptide(L)' 'MDHDLMWSNDFEGEAFLEIWKITGINTDNRVADELKQIELALTHPKVVRSRIVEILEQRITDKIAVDFVRRRREKENQ' A
#
# COMPACT_ATOMS: atom_id res chain seq x y z
N MET A 1 -4.68 8.38 -3.27
CA MET A 1 -5.14 8.41 -1.87
C MET A 1 -6.48 9.09 -1.90
N ASP A 2 -7.53 8.32 -1.64
CA ASP A 2 -8.88 8.86 -1.58
C ASP A 2 -9.09 9.50 -0.21
N HIS A 3 -9.67 10.70 -0.19
CA HIS A 3 -9.84 11.46 1.05
C HIS A 3 -11.31 11.45 1.46
N ASP A 4 -11.61 10.70 2.51
CA ASP A 4 -12.94 10.63 3.09
C ASP A 4 -13.19 11.76 4.10
N LEU A 5 -14.40 12.31 4.08
CA LEU A 5 -14.82 13.36 5.02
C LEU A 5 -15.23 12.81 6.39
N MET A 6 -15.72 11.57 6.43
CA MET A 6 -16.32 10.96 7.63
C MET A 6 -15.55 9.75 8.14
N TRP A 7 -14.71 9.14 7.30
CA TRP A 7 -13.95 7.93 7.59
C TRP A 7 -12.46 8.14 7.34
N SER A 8 -11.67 7.08 7.54
CA SER A 8 -10.24 7.09 7.28
C SER A 8 -9.95 7.03 5.79
N ASN A 9 -8.97 7.80 5.33
CA ASN A 9 -8.53 7.81 3.94
C ASN A 9 -8.10 6.41 3.45
N ASP A 10 -8.49 6.08 2.22
CA ASP A 10 -8.12 4.84 1.56
C ASP A 10 -6.72 4.95 0.94
N PHE A 11 -5.93 3.91 1.17
CA PHE A 11 -4.60 3.78 0.58
C PHE A 11 -4.71 3.24 -0.85
N GLU A 12 -4.28 4.04 -1.83
CA GLU A 12 -4.42 3.76 -3.27
C GLU A 12 -3.09 3.43 -3.96
N GLY A 13 -2.00 3.29 -3.19
CA GLY A 13 -0.66 3.00 -3.71
C GLY A 13 0.40 4.04 -3.35
N GLU A 14 1.65 3.63 -3.47
CA GLU A 14 2.85 4.46 -3.31
C GLU A 14 3.75 4.33 -4.55
N ALA A 15 4.45 5.39 -4.92
CA ALA A 15 5.40 5.39 -6.02
C ALA A 15 6.75 5.95 -5.55
N PHE A 16 7.83 5.40 -6.07
CA PHE A 16 9.19 5.81 -5.70
C PHE A 16 9.90 6.44 -6.90
N LEU A 17 10.50 7.61 -6.67
CA LEU A 17 11.35 8.30 -7.64
C LEU A 17 12.63 8.75 -6.95
N GLU A 18 13.76 8.36 -7.53
CA GLU A 18 15.07 8.76 -7.01
C GLU A 18 15.34 10.23 -7.31
N ILE A 19 15.77 10.99 -6.30
CA ILE A 19 15.91 12.45 -6.37
C ILE A 19 16.90 12.90 -7.46
N TRP A 20 17.97 12.13 -7.71
CA TRP A 20 18.95 12.44 -8.76
C TRP A 20 18.41 12.27 -10.19
N LYS A 21 17.26 11.59 -10.37
CA LYS A 21 16.58 11.48 -11.65
C LYS A 21 15.71 12.71 -11.97
N ILE A 22 15.57 13.64 -11.03
CA ILE A 22 14.79 14.87 -11.21
C ILE A 22 15.62 15.88 -12.01
N THR A 23 15.10 16.30 -13.15
CA THR A 23 15.68 17.35 -13.98
C THR A 23 15.87 18.64 -13.17
N GLY A 24 17.08 19.21 -13.20
CA GLY A 24 17.43 20.42 -12.46
C GLY A 24 18.09 20.19 -11.09
N ILE A 25 18.12 18.95 -10.58
CA ILE A 25 18.85 18.60 -9.36
C ILE A 25 20.27 18.11 -9.68
N ASN A 26 20.46 17.41 -10.80
CA ASN A 26 21.78 16.97 -11.24
C ASN A 26 22.49 18.09 -12.03
N THR A 27 23.69 18.48 -11.60
CA THR A 27 24.46 19.61 -12.18
C THR A 27 24.99 19.37 -13.59
N ASP A 28 24.89 18.14 -14.11
CA ASP A 28 25.41 17.77 -15.43
C ASP A 28 24.44 18.00 -16.59
N ASN A 29 23.16 18.28 -16.33
CA ASN A 29 22.17 18.47 -17.39
C ASN A 29 22.11 19.92 -17.86
N ARG A 30 22.94 20.20 -18.88
CA ARG A 30 22.76 21.32 -19.79
C ARG A 30 21.38 21.18 -20.46
N VAL A 31 20.59 22.24 -20.30
CA VAL A 31 19.32 22.51 -20.97
C VAL A 31 18.15 21.63 -20.51
N ALA A 32 17.27 22.24 -19.72
CA ALA A 32 15.94 21.75 -19.39
C ALA A 32 15.00 21.88 -20.60
N ASP A 33 15.37 21.32 -21.76
CA ASP A 33 14.63 21.60 -23.00
C ASP A 33 13.33 20.81 -23.12
N GLU A 34 13.16 19.68 -22.41
CA GLU A 34 11.89 18.95 -22.42
C GLU A 34 11.65 18.25 -21.07
N LEU A 35 10.68 18.75 -20.30
CA LEU A 35 10.12 18.03 -19.16
C LEU A 35 9.40 16.79 -19.68
N LYS A 36 10.09 15.64 -19.71
CA LYS A 36 9.47 14.37 -20.08
C LYS A 36 8.61 13.86 -18.94
N GLN A 37 7.36 13.51 -19.26
CA GLN A 37 6.48 12.80 -18.34
C GLN A 37 7.08 11.43 -18.02
N ILE A 38 7.20 11.10 -16.73
CA ILE A 38 7.66 9.81 -16.26
C ILE A 38 6.46 9.09 -15.66
N GLU A 39 6.12 7.93 -16.20
CA GLU A 39 5.14 7.04 -15.58
C GLU A 39 5.81 6.29 -14.42
N LEU A 40 5.23 6.40 -13.23
CA LEU A 40 5.70 5.69 -12.04
C LEU A 40 4.77 4.52 -11.75
N ALA A 41 5.36 3.34 -11.57
CA ALA A 41 4.60 2.17 -11.15
C ALA A 41 4.13 2.33 -9.71
N LEU A 42 2.82 2.20 -9.49
CA LEU A 42 2.22 2.17 -8.16
C LEU A 42 2.54 0.84 -7.49
N THR A 43 3.32 0.91 -6.43
CA THR A 43 3.53 -0.18 -5.49
C THR A 43 2.38 -0.20 -4.50
N HIS A 44 1.83 -1.39 -4.28
CA HIS A 44 0.85 -1.61 -3.21
C HIS A 44 1.54 -2.45 -2.14
N PRO A 45 1.37 -2.14 -0.84
CA PRO A 45 1.82 -3.02 0.20
C PRO A 45 1.18 -4.38 -0.07
N LYS A 46 2.00 -5.41 -0.18
CA LYS A 46 1.48 -6.78 -0.25
C LYS A 46 0.55 -6.94 0.94
N VAL A 47 -0.61 -7.57 0.73
CA VAL A 47 -1.45 -8.06 1.83
C VAL A 47 -0.63 -9.15 2.52
N VAL A 48 0.34 -8.73 3.33
CA VAL A 48 1.05 -9.61 4.24
C VAL A 48 -0.03 -10.09 5.18
N ARG A 49 -0.22 -11.41 5.27
CA ARG A 49 -1.11 -12.00 6.28
C ARG A 49 -0.79 -11.30 7.58
N SER A 50 -1.75 -10.55 8.09
CA SER A 50 -1.53 -9.77 9.30
C SER A 50 -1.07 -10.76 10.37
N ARG A 51 0.10 -10.52 10.98
CA ARG A 51 0.68 -11.45 11.96
C ARG A 51 -0.32 -11.80 13.06
N ILE A 52 -1.26 -10.90 13.34
CA ILE A 52 -2.34 -11.11 14.30
C ILE A 52 -3.33 -12.19 13.84
N VAL A 53 -3.64 -12.26 12.53
CA VAL A 53 -4.52 -13.28 11.95
C VAL A 53 -3.85 -14.65 12.02
N GLU A 54 -2.55 -14.74 11.70
CA GLU A 54 -1.79 -15.99 11.82
C GLU A 54 -1.80 -16.53 13.26
N ILE A 55 -1.65 -15.65 14.25
CA ILE A 55 -1.71 -16.02 15.67
C ILE A 55 -3.13 -16.47 16.05
N LEU A 56 -4.17 -15.79 15.57
CA LEU A 56 -5.57 -16.15 15.86
C LEU A 56 -5.97 -17.46 15.19
N GLU A 57 -5.44 -17.78 14.00
CA GLU A 57 -5.67 -19.05 13.31
C GLU A 57 -5.14 -20.26 14.10
N GLN A 58 -4.06 -20.09 14.87
CA GLN A 58 -3.50 -21.16 15.70
C GLN A 58 -4.35 -21.43 16.97
N ARG A 59 -5.20 -20.49 17.38
CA ARG A 59 -6.02 -20.58 18.61
C ARG A 59 -7.35 -21.28 18.36
N ILE A 60 -7.30 -22.53 17.90
CA ILE A 60 -8.50 -23.32 17.53
C ILE A 60 -9.47 -23.60 18.69
N THR A 61 -9.02 -23.49 19.94
CA THR A 61 -9.83 -23.71 21.14
C THR A 61 -10.54 -22.45 21.63
N ASP A 62 -10.19 -21.28 21.11
CA ASP A 62 -10.80 -20.00 21.46
C ASP A 62 -11.91 -19.65 20.46
N LYS A 63 -13.16 -19.75 20.92
CA LYS A 63 -14.34 -19.46 20.10
C LYS A 63 -14.32 -18.04 19.52
N ILE A 64 -13.81 -17.05 20.27
CA ILE A 64 -13.75 -15.66 19.83
C ILE A 64 -12.73 -15.52 18.69
N ALA A 65 -11.57 -16.17 18.81
CA ALA A 65 -10.54 -16.17 17.78
C ALA A 65 -11.04 -16.84 16.49
N VAL A 66 -11.69 -18.00 16.62
CA VAL A 66 -12.27 -18.74 15.48
C VAL A 66 -13.36 -17.92 14.78
N ASP A 67 -14.30 -17.32 15.53
CA ASP A 67 -15.37 -16.50 14.96
C ASP A 67 -14.84 -15.20 14.31
N PHE A 68 -13.74 -14.64 14.81
CA PHE A 68 -13.08 -13.49 14.19
C PHE A 68 -12.44 -13.85 12.85
N VAL A 69 -11.66 -14.95 12.80
CA VAL A 69 -11.01 -15.42 11.57
C VAL A 69 -12.05 -15.77 10.51
N ARG A 70 -13.16 -16.44 10.88
CA ARG A 70 -14.25 -16.77 9.95
C ARG A 70 -14.85 -15.50 9.32
N ARG A 71 -15.27 -14.53 10.16
CA ARG A 71 -15.85 -13.26 9.68
C ARG A 71 -14.89 -12.46 8.81
N ARG A 72 -13.59 -12.54 9.08
CA ARG A 72 -12.57 -11.88 8.26
C ARG A 72 -12.45 -12.51 6.88
N ARG A 73 -12.40 -13.85 6.78
CA ARG A 73 -12.36 -14.56 5.50
C ARG A 73 -13.59 -14.31 4.64
N GLU A 74 -14.76 -14.20 5.26
CA GLU A 74 -16.00 -13.83 4.57
C GLU A 74 -15.89 -12.45 3.90
N LYS A 75 -15.23 -11.47 4.57
CA LYS A 75 -14.99 -10.13 4.00
C LYS A 75 -13.87 -10.08 2.96
N GLU A 76 -12.86 -10.94 3.06
CA GLU A 76 -11.78 -11.01 2.07
C GLU A 76 -12.22 -11.69 0.75
N ASN A 77 -13.27 -12.51 0.79
CA ASN A 77 -13.86 -13.20 -0.37
C ASN A 77 -15.00 -12.41 -1.06
N GLN A 78 -15.30 -11.20 -0.57
CA GLN A 78 -16.39 -10.34 -1.04
C GLN A 78 -15.82 -9.13 -1.76
#